data_AF-A0A1I7TTS7-F1
#
_entry.id   AF-A0A1I7TTS7-F1
#
_cell.length_a   1.000
_cell.length_b   1.000
_cell.length_c   1.000
_cell.angle_alpha   90.00
_cell.angle_beta   90.00
_cell.angle_gamma   90.00
#
_symmetry.space_group_name_H-M   'P 1'
#
loop_
_entity.id
_entity.type
_entity.pdbx_description
1 polymer ?
#
loop_
_entity_poly.entity_id
_entity_poly.type
_entity_poly.pdbx_seq_one_letter_code
_entity_poly.pdbx_strand_id
1 'polypeptide(L)'
;MVFQKFLSNTVAPICRSRILILLKRLPNENYTSTLIDNLHRNHVSVDVITSTTPSGGLYQKTMYEIATRTNGLCAFESDDHFAQTTNYMNKLDIPYTVYSVNVQVSGSGSISLPTFIPPCTDQYCHVWLEMTVQDHGPMDSYRTANLTWENMPTDSSGYLDNDANSLLYSDGTLLTTLRRFYSRVSYTMALDYQYSNNETQIMQIRIFSDGPIDKWFPYD
;
A
#
# COMPACT_ATOMS: atom_id res chain seq x y z
N MET A 1 -11.47 13.26 16.89
CA MET A 1 -10.49 12.30 16.30
C MET A 1 -9.31 13.08 15.69
N VAL A 2 -8.09 12.51 15.65
CA VAL A 2 -6.88 13.21 15.14
C VAL A 2 -7.05 13.72 13.70
N PHE A 3 -7.71 12.95 12.83
CA PHE A 3 -7.98 13.36 11.45
C PHE A 3 -8.77 14.66 11.32
N GLN A 4 -9.81 14.87 12.14
CA GLN A 4 -10.62 16.08 12.05
C GLN A 4 -9.82 17.34 12.35
N LYS A 5 -8.94 17.28 13.36
CA LYS A 5 -8.06 18.40 13.71
C LYS A 5 -7.06 18.70 12.58
N PHE A 6 -6.55 17.67 11.91
CA PHE A 6 -5.69 17.83 10.74
C PHE A 6 -6.45 18.43 9.56
N LEU A 7 -7.63 17.90 9.23
CA LEU A 7 -8.45 18.33 8.10
C LEU A 7 -9.04 19.73 8.28
N SER A 8 -9.17 20.23 9.51
CA SER A 8 -9.58 21.60 9.79
C SER A 8 -8.40 22.58 9.89
N ASN A 9 -7.18 22.17 9.53
CA ASN A 9 -6.00 23.02 9.61
C ASN A 9 -6.07 24.15 8.57
N THR A 10 -5.97 25.39 9.03
CA THR A 10 -5.94 26.61 8.20
C THR A 10 -4.56 27.28 8.19
N VAL A 11 -3.60 26.78 8.96
CA VAL A 11 -2.24 27.33 9.07
C VAL A 11 -1.37 26.91 7.89
N ALA A 12 -1.59 25.72 7.33
CA ALA A 12 -0.85 25.20 6.18
C ALA A 12 -1.77 24.45 5.22
N PRO A 13 -1.45 24.40 3.90
CA PRO A 13 -2.21 23.61 2.95
C PRO A 13 -2.21 22.12 3.33
N ILE A 14 -3.40 21.50 3.29
CA ILE A 14 -3.56 20.05 3.54
C ILE A 14 -3.69 19.24 2.25
N CYS A 15 -3.86 19.90 1.11
CA CYS A 15 -4.02 19.22 -0.17
C CYS A 15 -2.76 18.39 -0.51
N ARG A 16 -2.95 17.16 -0.99
CA ARG A 16 -1.88 16.18 -1.29
C ARG A 16 -1.08 15.72 -0.06
N SER A 17 -1.54 15.96 1.16
CA SER A 17 -0.81 15.51 2.35
C SER A 17 -0.82 14.00 2.47
N ARG A 18 0.25 13.45 3.06
CA ARG A 18 0.34 12.05 3.46
C ARG A 18 0.37 11.95 4.97
N ILE A 19 -0.42 11.04 5.51
CA ILE A 19 -0.47 10.76 6.95
C ILE A 19 0.06 9.36 7.15
N LEU A 20 1.13 9.21 7.94
CA LEU A 20 1.59 7.91 8.43
C LEU A 20 1.16 7.74 9.89
N ILE A 21 0.51 6.63 10.21
CA ILE A 21 0.02 6.30 11.56
C ILE A 21 0.70 5.02 12.05
N LEU A 22 1.32 5.08 13.22
CA LEU A 22 1.75 3.90 13.97
C LEU A 22 0.67 3.58 14.99
N LEU A 23 -0.06 2.47 14.78
CA LEU A 23 -1.31 2.18 15.47
C LEU A 23 -1.15 1.02 16.46
N LYS A 24 -0.89 1.36 17.73
CA LYS A 24 -0.85 0.38 18.84
C LYS A 24 -2.20 0.10 19.49
N ARG A 25 -3.19 0.98 19.34
CA ARG A 25 -4.56 0.78 19.85
C ARG A 25 -5.53 0.94 18.69
N LEU A 26 -6.39 -0.06 18.47
CA LEU A 26 -7.35 -0.04 17.38
C LEU A 26 -8.47 0.99 17.66
N PRO A 27 -9.15 1.48 16.62
CA PRO A 27 -10.38 2.24 16.77
C PRO A 27 -11.46 1.45 17.55
N ASN A 28 -12.27 2.18 18.30
CA ASN A 28 -13.51 1.70 18.94
C ASN A 28 -14.77 2.12 18.18
N GLU A 29 -14.60 2.86 17.09
CA GLU A 29 -15.67 3.36 16.25
C GLU A 29 -15.35 2.93 14.83
N ASN A 30 -16.40 2.58 14.09
CA ASN A 30 -16.24 2.42 12.66
C ASN A 30 -16.19 3.80 11.99
N TYR A 31 -15.64 3.85 10.78
CA TYR A 31 -15.53 5.08 10.01
C TYR A 31 -16.90 5.73 9.76
N THR A 32 -16.89 7.06 9.59
CA THR A 32 -18.02 7.79 9.00
C THR A 32 -17.68 8.07 7.54
N SER A 33 -18.64 7.91 6.63
CA SER A 33 -18.48 8.25 5.20
C SER A 33 -17.92 9.67 5.01
N THR A 34 -18.32 10.60 5.88
CA THR A 34 -17.85 11.99 5.91
C THR A 34 -16.33 12.13 6.08
N LEU A 35 -15.67 11.24 6.84
CA LEU A 35 -14.21 11.29 6.99
C LEU A 35 -13.51 10.98 5.66
N ILE A 36 -13.93 9.90 4.99
CA ILE A 36 -13.36 9.50 3.70
C ILE A 36 -13.58 10.59 2.64
N ASP A 37 -14.80 11.14 2.57
CA ASP A 37 -15.12 12.22 1.63
C ASP A 37 -14.20 13.44 1.84
N ASN A 38 -13.91 13.80 3.09
CA ASN A 38 -13.02 14.91 3.38
C ASN A 38 -11.55 14.61 3.05
N LEU A 39 -11.09 13.37 3.23
CA LEU A 39 -9.75 12.95 2.82
C LEU A 39 -9.63 13.00 1.28
N HIS A 40 -10.63 12.50 0.56
CA HIS A 40 -10.71 12.56 -0.90
C HIS A 40 -10.70 13.98 -1.46
N ARG A 41 -11.53 14.87 -0.92
CA ARG A 41 -11.59 16.28 -1.34
C ARG A 41 -10.27 17.01 -1.21
N ASN A 42 -9.42 16.58 -0.27
CA ASN A 42 -8.10 17.16 -0.04
C ASN A 42 -6.97 16.30 -0.62
N HIS A 43 -7.27 15.25 -1.38
CA HIS A 43 -6.28 14.32 -1.91
C HIS A 43 -5.28 13.80 -0.86
N VAL A 44 -5.78 13.54 0.35
CA VAL A 44 -4.96 13.05 1.46
C VAL A 44 -4.88 11.54 1.40
N SER A 45 -3.67 10.99 1.43
CA SER A 45 -3.44 9.55 1.56
C SER A 45 -3.10 9.17 3.00
N VAL A 46 -3.59 8.02 3.45
CA VAL A 46 -3.36 7.52 4.81
C VAL A 46 -2.66 6.18 4.76
N ASP A 47 -1.42 6.17 5.24
CA ASP A 47 -0.60 4.98 5.44
C ASP A 47 -0.63 4.60 6.93
N VAL A 48 -0.72 3.30 7.22
CA VAL A 48 -0.89 2.80 8.59
C VAL A 48 0.02 1.59 8.82
N ILE A 49 0.71 1.58 9.96
CA ILE A 49 1.40 0.41 10.49
C ILE A 49 0.61 -0.01 11.73
N THR A 50 -0.09 -1.14 11.65
CA THR A 50 -0.99 -1.64 12.68
C THR A 50 -0.33 -2.75 13.48
N SER A 51 -0.42 -2.65 14.81
CA SER A 51 0.14 -3.67 15.70
C SER A 51 -0.63 -4.98 15.56
N THR A 52 0.09 -6.10 15.43
CA THR A 52 -0.48 -7.45 15.54
C THR A 52 -0.85 -7.81 16.98
N THR A 53 -0.42 -7.03 17.97
CA THR A 53 -0.70 -7.21 19.40
C THR A 53 -1.35 -5.96 20.00
N PRO A 54 -2.50 -5.50 19.49
CA PRO A 54 -3.05 -4.20 19.88
C PRO A 54 -3.31 -4.11 21.39
N SER A 55 -3.02 -2.95 21.98
CA SER A 55 -3.27 -2.63 23.40
C SER A 55 -4.76 -2.46 23.76
N GLY A 56 -5.66 -2.80 22.83
CA GLY A 56 -7.11 -2.67 22.92
C GLY A 56 -7.71 -2.04 21.66
N GLY A 57 -9.02 -1.78 21.72
CA GLY A 57 -9.81 -1.46 20.53
C GLY A 57 -10.37 -2.72 19.87
N LEU A 58 -11.37 -2.56 19.00
CA LEU A 58 -12.12 -3.70 18.44
C LEU A 58 -12.10 -3.75 16.91
N TYR A 59 -11.89 -2.62 16.23
CA TYR A 59 -12.12 -2.53 14.79
C TYR A 59 -10.82 -2.45 13.99
N GLN A 60 -10.18 -3.60 13.76
CA GLN A 60 -8.94 -3.68 12.96
C GLN A 60 -9.13 -3.24 11.50
N LYS A 61 -10.29 -3.57 10.91
CA LYS A 61 -10.57 -3.29 9.49
C LYS A 61 -10.77 -1.81 9.19
N THR A 62 -11.15 -0.99 10.17
CA THR A 62 -11.46 0.42 9.95
C THR A 62 -10.27 1.19 9.38
N MET A 63 -9.07 0.98 9.91
CA MET A 63 -7.88 1.68 9.42
C MET A 63 -7.38 1.10 8.09
N TYR A 64 -7.53 -0.22 7.89
CA TYR A 64 -7.25 -0.85 6.60
C TYR A 64 -8.12 -0.26 5.49
N GLU A 65 -9.42 -0.12 5.74
CA GLU A 65 -10.37 0.47 4.80
C GLU A 65 -10.07 1.94 4.51
N ILE A 66 -9.73 2.74 5.54
CA ILE A 66 -9.32 4.13 5.34
C ILE A 66 -8.10 4.20 4.42
N ALA A 67 -7.09 3.36 4.64
CA ALA A 67 -5.91 3.30 3.79
C ALA A 67 -6.25 2.89 2.35
N THR A 68 -7.01 1.81 2.18
CA THR A 68 -7.50 1.32 0.88
C THR A 68 -8.16 2.44 0.08
N ARG A 69 -9.13 3.12 0.70
CA ARG A 69 -9.95 4.13 0.03
C ARG A 69 -9.21 5.42 -0.22
N THR A 70 -8.08 5.68 0.44
CA THR A 70 -7.29 6.91 0.26
C THR A 70 -6.02 6.71 -0.55
N ASN A 71 -5.92 5.59 -1.30
CA ASN A 71 -4.71 5.21 -2.05
C ASN A 71 -3.45 5.05 -1.18
N GLY A 72 -3.62 4.87 0.13
CA GLY A 72 -2.55 4.50 1.05
C GLY A 72 -2.42 2.99 1.22
N LEU A 73 -1.63 2.59 2.21
CA LEU A 73 -1.33 1.21 2.60
C LEU A 73 -1.56 0.99 4.09
N CYS A 74 -1.98 -0.22 4.47
CA CYS A 74 -2.06 -0.63 5.87
C CYS A 74 -1.33 -1.95 6.08
N ALA A 75 -0.15 -1.89 6.69
CA ALA A 75 0.61 -3.06 7.08
C ALA A 75 0.22 -3.51 8.50
N PHE A 76 0.24 -4.80 8.76
CA PHE A 76 0.18 -5.37 10.10
C PHE A 76 1.56 -5.87 10.48
N GLU A 77 2.02 -5.52 11.68
CA GLU A 77 3.41 -5.68 12.05
C GLU A 77 3.58 -5.91 13.56
N SER A 78 4.63 -6.65 13.93
CA SER A 78 5.04 -6.74 15.33
C SER A 78 5.62 -5.41 15.81
N ASP A 79 5.35 -5.05 17.07
CA ASP A 79 5.73 -3.74 17.65
C ASP A 79 7.22 -3.42 17.54
N ASP A 80 8.07 -4.43 17.73
CA ASP A 80 9.53 -4.32 17.65
C ASP A 80 10.02 -3.98 16.24
N HIS A 81 9.22 -4.28 15.21
CA HIS A 81 9.51 -4.00 13.82
C HIS A 81 8.92 -2.68 13.31
N PHE A 82 8.13 -1.95 14.11
CA PHE A 82 7.53 -0.68 13.69
C PHE A 82 8.56 0.31 13.13
N ALA A 83 9.68 0.49 13.83
CA ALA A 83 10.74 1.41 13.41
C ALA A 83 11.32 1.01 12.04
N GLN A 84 11.56 -0.28 11.82
CA GLN A 84 12.03 -0.77 10.52
C GLN A 84 10.98 -0.55 9.43
N THR A 85 9.73 -0.89 9.69
CA THR A 85 8.62 -0.74 8.73
C THR A 85 8.36 0.71 8.37
N THR A 86 8.58 1.66 9.29
CA THR A 86 8.51 3.09 8.96
C THR A 86 9.53 3.53 7.92
N ASN A 87 10.71 2.91 7.84
CA ASN A 87 11.70 3.25 6.80
C ASN A 87 11.22 2.88 5.40
N TYR A 88 10.33 1.89 5.29
CA TYR A 88 9.70 1.55 4.02
C TYR A 88 8.49 2.48 3.75
N MET A 89 7.62 2.69 4.74
CA MET A 89 6.34 3.39 4.53
C MET A 89 6.34 4.92 4.71
N ASN A 90 7.42 5.56 5.19
CA ASN A 90 7.43 7.02 5.45
C ASN A 90 7.35 7.91 4.20
N LYS A 91 7.74 7.40 3.02
CA LYS A 91 7.46 7.97 1.69
C LYS A 91 7.79 9.45 1.53
N LEU A 92 8.76 9.94 2.30
CA LEU A 92 9.21 11.34 2.25
C LEU A 92 10.09 11.59 1.01
N ASP A 93 10.94 10.63 0.65
CA ASP A 93 11.89 10.75 -0.48
C ASP A 93 11.28 10.34 -1.83
N ILE A 94 10.26 9.48 -1.82
CA ILE A 94 9.59 8.93 -3.00
C ILE A 94 8.07 9.11 -2.82
N PRO A 95 7.55 10.35 -2.88
CA PRO A 95 6.22 10.67 -2.37
C PRO A 95 5.09 10.41 -3.37
N TYR A 96 5.40 10.30 -4.66
CA TYR A 96 4.39 10.25 -5.71
C TYR A 96 3.90 8.82 -5.93
N THR A 97 2.66 8.54 -5.56
CA THR A 97 1.99 7.28 -5.94
C THR A 97 1.75 7.31 -7.44
N VAL A 98 2.34 6.38 -8.19
CA VAL A 98 2.26 6.28 -9.66
C VAL A 98 1.53 5.03 -10.15
N TYR A 99 1.13 4.17 -9.22
CA TYR A 99 0.26 3.02 -9.44
C TYR A 99 -0.47 2.71 -8.14
N SER A 100 -1.77 2.48 -8.22
CA SER A 100 -2.62 2.14 -7.06
C SER A 100 -3.69 1.15 -7.49
N VAL A 101 -3.66 -0.05 -6.92
CA VAL A 101 -4.64 -1.11 -7.18
C VAL A 101 -4.97 -1.82 -5.88
N ASN A 102 -6.26 -2.07 -5.65
CA ASN A 102 -6.72 -2.94 -4.58
C ASN A 102 -7.39 -4.16 -5.20
N VAL A 103 -7.05 -5.37 -4.73
CA VAL A 103 -7.49 -6.62 -5.35
C VAL A 103 -8.17 -7.50 -4.30
N GLN A 104 -9.39 -7.96 -4.59
CA GLN A 104 -10.05 -8.97 -3.79
C GLN A 104 -9.57 -10.36 -4.24
N VAL A 105 -9.02 -11.13 -3.30
CA VAL A 105 -8.43 -12.44 -3.53
C VAL A 105 -8.97 -13.46 -2.52
N SER A 106 -9.08 -14.72 -2.92
CA SER A 106 -9.56 -15.82 -2.07
C SER A 106 -9.01 -17.15 -2.59
N GLY A 107 -8.61 -18.04 -1.69
CA GLY A 107 -8.06 -19.35 -2.05
C GLY A 107 -6.74 -19.22 -2.80
N SER A 108 -6.65 -19.80 -3.99
CA SER A 108 -5.47 -19.70 -4.86
C SER A 108 -5.89 -19.24 -6.25
N GLY A 109 -5.06 -18.43 -6.90
CA GLY A 109 -5.37 -17.95 -8.24
C GLY A 109 -4.31 -17.04 -8.83
N SER A 110 -4.65 -16.55 -10.03
CA SER A 110 -3.84 -15.64 -10.81
C SER A 110 -4.73 -14.54 -11.36
N ILE A 111 -4.28 -13.28 -11.28
CA ILE A 111 -5.03 -12.11 -11.73
C ILE A 111 -4.12 -11.24 -12.60
N SER A 112 -4.61 -10.86 -13.79
CA SER A 112 -4.00 -9.79 -14.56
C SER A 112 -4.39 -8.44 -13.96
N LEU A 113 -3.40 -7.59 -13.70
CA LEU A 113 -3.58 -6.26 -13.14
C LEU A 113 -3.51 -5.20 -14.26
N PRO A 114 -3.97 -3.97 -14.00
CA PRO A 114 -3.78 -2.86 -14.93
C PRO A 114 -2.31 -2.71 -15.35
N THR A 115 -2.10 -2.40 -16.63
CA THR A 115 -0.76 -2.11 -17.16
C THR A 115 -0.13 -0.94 -16.41
N PHE A 116 1.14 -1.08 -16.04
CA PHE A 116 1.92 0.00 -15.46
C PHE A 116 2.73 0.71 -16.55
N ILE A 117 2.65 2.05 -16.59
CA ILE A 117 3.46 2.89 -17.47
C ILE A 117 4.24 3.86 -16.57
N PRO A 118 5.56 3.68 -16.40
CA PRO A 118 6.35 4.54 -15.53
C PRO A 118 6.35 6.00 -16.04
N PRO A 119 6.02 6.98 -15.18
CA PRO A 119 5.77 8.36 -15.62
C PRO A 119 7.01 9.22 -15.78
N CYS A 120 8.21 8.73 -15.45
CA CYS A 120 9.43 9.55 -15.43
C CYS A 120 9.88 9.95 -16.84
N THR A 121 10.63 11.05 -16.89
CA THR A 121 11.16 11.60 -18.14
C THR A 121 12.53 11.03 -18.53
N ASP A 122 13.31 10.60 -17.55
CA ASP A 122 14.63 10.00 -17.75
C ASP A 122 14.51 8.60 -18.36
N GLN A 123 15.62 8.04 -18.85
CA GLN A 123 15.62 6.70 -19.45
C GLN A 123 15.07 5.62 -18.50
N TYR A 124 15.27 5.80 -17.20
CA TYR A 124 14.88 4.86 -16.16
C TYR A 124 14.11 5.55 -15.04
N CYS A 125 13.16 4.82 -14.47
CA CYS A 125 12.44 5.17 -13.26
C CYS A 125 12.92 4.32 -12.10
N HIS A 126 13.39 4.94 -11.03
CA HIS A 126 13.53 4.28 -9.74
C HIS A 126 12.17 4.31 -9.04
N VAL A 127 11.66 3.13 -8.71
CA VAL A 127 10.36 3.03 -8.05
C VAL A 127 10.42 2.13 -6.83
N TRP A 128 9.65 2.54 -5.82
CA TRP A 128 9.39 1.73 -4.65
C TRP A 128 8.08 0.98 -4.86
N LEU A 129 8.14 -0.34 -4.90
CA LEU A 129 6.94 -1.17 -5.00
C LEU A 129 6.59 -1.70 -3.61
N GLU A 130 5.32 -1.59 -3.25
CA GLU A 130 4.78 -2.07 -1.98
C GLU A 130 3.50 -2.85 -2.20
N MET A 131 3.34 -3.93 -1.45
CA MET A 131 2.15 -4.75 -1.44
C MET A 131 1.82 -5.20 -0.02
N THR A 132 0.57 -5.03 0.40
CA THR A 132 0.06 -5.70 1.60
C THR A 132 -0.66 -6.97 1.20
N VAL A 133 -0.31 -8.08 1.84
CA VAL A 133 -0.78 -9.42 1.43
C VAL A 133 -1.98 -9.91 2.23
N GLN A 134 -2.40 -9.20 3.26
CA GLN A 134 -3.56 -9.56 4.08
C GLN A 134 -4.21 -8.30 4.67
N ASP A 135 -5.54 -8.30 4.78
CA ASP A 135 -6.31 -7.13 5.27
C ASP A 135 -6.52 -7.08 6.78
N HIS A 136 -5.88 -8.02 7.48
CA HIS A 136 -5.93 -8.17 8.93
C HIS A 136 -4.63 -8.77 9.45
N GLY A 137 -4.42 -8.63 10.76
CA GLY A 137 -3.31 -9.26 11.47
C GLY A 137 -3.83 -10.12 12.63
N PRO A 138 -3.05 -11.12 13.08
CA PRO A 138 -1.74 -11.55 12.55
C PRO A 138 -1.86 -12.25 11.18
N MET A 139 -0.72 -12.40 10.48
CA MET A 139 -0.67 -13.11 9.20
C MET A 139 -0.84 -14.62 9.42
N ASP A 140 -2.02 -15.16 9.11
CA ASP A 140 -2.45 -16.51 9.48
C ASP A 140 -2.93 -17.36 8.29
N SER A 141 -3.54 -16.71 7.29
CA SER A 141 -4.09 -17.36 6.11
C SER A 141 -3.16 -17.30 4.89
N TYR A 142 -2.31 -16.27 4.82
CA TYR A 142 -1.36 -16.07 3.73
C TYR A 142 -0.38 -17.25 3.57
N ARG A 143 -0.13 -17.64 2.32
CA ARG A 143 0.93 -18.61 1.97
C ARG A 143 1.95 -17.97 1.05
N THR A 144 1.52 -17.50 -0.11
CA THR A 144 2.40 -16.89 -1.10
C THR A 144 1.69 -15.81 -1.90
N ALA A 145 2.47 -14.86 -2.38
CA ALA A 145 2.10 -13.93 -3.44
C ALA A 145 3.33 -13.71 -4.32
N ASN A 146 3.10 -13.60 -5.61
CA ASN A 146 4.13 -13.27 -6.57
C ASN A 146 3.57 -12.24 -7.55
N LEU A 147 3.98 -10.98 -7.35
CA LEU A 147 3.68 -9.90 -8.28
C LEU A 147 4.76 -9.87 -9.34
N THR A 148 4.39 -10.06 -10.60
CA THR A 148 5.31 -10.05 -11.75
C THR A 148 5.05 -8.86 -12.65
N TRP A 149 6.10 -8.41 -13.33
CA TRP A 149 6.00 -7.42 -14.38
C TRP A 149 6.91 -7.78 -15.55
N GLU A 150 6.44 -7.49 -16.76
CA GLU A 150 7.21 -7.73 -17.98
C GLU A 150 6.94 -6.67 -19.05
N ASN A 151 7.98 -6.34 -19.80
CA ASN A 151 7.93 -5.58 -21.03
C ASN A 151 8.73 -6.33 -22.10
N MET A 152 8.03 -7.07 -22.95
CA MET A 152 8.63 -7.87 -24.01
C MET A 152 9.54 -7.07 -24.97
N PRO A 153 9.17 -5.85 -25.43
CA PRO A 153 10.02 -5.09 -26.36
C PRO A 153 11.40 -4.72 -25.82
N THR A 154 11.55 -4.55 -24.50
CA THR A 154 12.83 -4.20 -23.86
C THR A 154 13.48 -5.36 -23.12
N ASP A 155 12.88 -6.56 -23.19
CA ASP A 155 13.29 -7.75 -22.42
C ASP A 155 13.46 -7.44 -20.92
N SER A 156 12.59 -6.57 -20.41
CA SER A 156 12.64 -6.09 -19.02
C SER A 156 11.54 -6.76 -18.21
N SER A 157 11.93 -7.58 -17.25
CA SER A 157 10.99 -8.25 -16.34
C SER A 157 11.50 -8.26 -14.90
N GLY A 158 10.63 -8.64 -13.98
CA GLY A 158 10.97 -8.83 -12.58
C GLY A 158 9.78 -9.28 -11.75
N TYR A 159 10.03 -9.47 -10.47
CA TYR A 159 9.02 -9.93 -9.53
C TYR A 159 9.24 -9.41 -8.11
N LEU A 160 8.16 -9.46 -7.33
CA LEU A 160 8.11 -9.27 -5.88
C LEU A 160 7.34 -10.43 -5.27
N ASP A 161 8.01 -11.20 -4.42
CA ASP A 161 7.47 -12.38 -3.75
C ASP A 161 7.86 -12.42 -2.27
N ASN A 162 7.65 -13.57 -1.64
CA ASN A 162 7.93 -13.81 -0.22
C ASN A 162 9.42 -13.61 0.16
N ASP A 163 10.35 -13.65 -0.79
CA ASP A 163 11.78 -13.46 -0.53
C ASP A 163 12.16 -11.97 -0.38
N ALA A 164 11.18 -11.07 -0.44
CA ALA A 164 11.38 -9.65 -0.17
C ALA A 164 11.95 -9.43 1.24
N ASN A 165 13.04 -8.64 1.32
CA ASN A 165 13.72 -8.29 2.57
C ASN A 165 12.81 -7.74 3.68
N SER A 166 11.62 -7.22 3.34
CA SER A 166 10.66 -6.71 4.32
C SER A 166 9.95 -7.79 5.14
N LEU A 167 9.82 -9.02 4.63
CA LEU A 167 9.23 -10.13 5.37
C LEU A 167 10.25 -11.03 6.05
N LEU A 168 11.50 -11.01 5.59
CA LEU A 168 12.52 -11.96 6.06
C LEU A 168 12.75 -11.95 7.58
N TYR A 169 12.27 -10.90 8.29
CA TYR A 169 12.49 -10.74 9.72
C TYR A 169 11.26 -10.36 10.56
N SER A 170 10.12 -9.93 9.98
CA SER A 170 9.07 -9.27 10.76
C SER A 170 7.76 -10.07 10.94
N ASP A 171 7.55 -11.17 10.19
CA ASP A 171 6.27 -11.90 10.10
C ASP A 171 5.05 -10.97 9.83
N GLY A 172 5.30 -9.77 9.32
CA GLY A 172 4.28 -8.77 9.00
C GLY A 172 3.60 -9.02 7.66
N THR A 173 2.76 -8.07 7.21
CA THR A 173 2.00 -8.22 5.96
C THR A 173 2.53 -7.40 4.78
N LEU A 174 3.66 -6.69 4.94
CA LEU A 174 4.21 -5.80 3.90
C LEU A 174 5.31 -6.48 3.08
N LEU A 175 5.10 -6.59 1.77
CA LEU A 175 6.15 -6.86 0.79
C LEU A 175 6.64 -5.55 0.20
N THR A 176 7.95 -5.37 0.07
CA THR A 176 8.50 -4.22 -0.65
C THR A 176 9.82 -4.51 -1.35
N THR A 177 10.04 -3.81 -2.47
CA THR A 177 11.30 -3.83 -3.22
C THR A 177 11.55 -2.50 -3.94
N LEU A 178 12.82 -2.15 -4.09
CA LEU A 178 13.27 -1.07 -4.97
C LEU A 178 13.62 -1.66 -6.34
N ARG A 179 13.02 -1.13 -7.41
CA ARG A 179 13.25 -1.61 -8.77
C ARG A 179 13.45 -0.47 -9.75
N ARG A 180 14.07 -0.81 -10.88
CA ARG A 180 14.29 0.10 -12.00
C ARG A 180 13.45 -0.33 -13.18
N PHE A 181 12.59 0.56 -13.66
CA PHE A 181 11.78 0.36 -14.86
C PHE A 181 12.28 1.25 -16.00
N TYR A 182 12.16 0.80 -17.24
CA TYR A 182 12.34 1.69 -18.40
C TYR A 182 11.18 2.69 -18.45
N SER A 183 11.48 3.95 -18.73
CA SER A 183 10.43 4.96 -18.82
C SER A 183 9.60 4.82 -20.10
N ARG A 184 8.35 5.31 -20.05
CA ARG A 184 7.46 5.45 -21.23
C ARG A 184 7.17 4.16 -22.00
N VAL A 185 7.42 2.99 -21.40
CA VAL A 185 7.02 1.69 -21.92
C VAL A 185 5.97 1.04 -21.02
N SER A 186 5.18 0.15 -21.61
CA SER A 186 4.07 -0.53 -20.92
C SER A 186 4.52 -1.84 -20.31
N TYR A 187 4.33 -2.01 -19.01
CA TYR A 187 4.57 -3.25 -18.29
C TYR A 187 3.25 -3.99 -18.05
N THR A 188 3.17 -5.23 -18.53
CA THR A 188 2.12 -6.16 -18.14
C THR A 188 2.35 -6.55 -16.69
N MET A 189 1.31 -6.44 -15.87
CA MET A 189 1.36 -6.73 -14.44
C MET A 189 0.48 -7.94 -14.14
N ALA A 190 0.98 -8.91 -13.37
CA ALA A 190 0.20 -10.07 -12.97
C ALA A 190 0.51 -10.48 -11.53
N LEU A 191 -0.48 -11.01 -10.84
CA LEU A 191 -0.39 -11.45 -9.46
C LEU A 191 -0.83 -12.90 -9.34
N ASP A 192 0.08 -13.76 -8.90
CA ASP A 192 -0.24 -15.10 -8.42
C ASP A 192 -0.32 -15.08 -6.89
N TYR A 193 -1.29 -15.77 -6.32
CA TYR A 193 -1.47 -15.81 -4.87
C TYR A 193 -2.01 -17.14 -4.37
N GLN A 194 -1.71 -17.43 -3.11
CA GLN A 194 -2.21 -18.60 -2.39
C GLN A 194 -2.49 -18.27 -0.92
N TYR A 195 -3.67 -18.70 -0.47
CA TYR A 195 -4.11 -18.68 0.92
C TYR A 195 -4.48 -20.10 1.38
N SER A 196 -4.48 -20.29 2.69
CA SER A 196 -4.83 -21.55 3.35
C SER A 196 -6.33 -21.83 3.38
N ASN A 197 -7.15 -20.81 3.17
CA ASN A 197 -8.61 -20.84 3.21
C ASN A 197 -9.21 -20.00 2.06
N ASN A 198 -10.53 -19.99 1.98
CA ASN A 198 -11.27 -19.22 0.97
C ASN A 198 -11.84 -17.91 1.52
N GLU A 199 -11.35 -17.42 2.66
CA GLU A 199 -11.75 -16.10 3.16
C GLU A 199 -11.21 -15.02 2.20
N THR A 200 -12.05 -14.06 1.86
CA THR A 200 -11.64 -12.97 0.96
C THR A 200 -10.72 -12.01 1.70
N GLN A 201 -9.59 -11.72 1.08
CA GLN A 201 -8.64 -10.69 1.51
C GLN A 201 -8.64 -9.56 0.47
N ILE A 202 -8.42 -8.33 0.92
CA ILE A 202 -8.13 -7.20 0.03
C ILE A 202 -6.64 -6.95 0.04
N MET A 203 -5.92 -7.27 -1.03
CA MET A 203 -4.51 -6.86 -1.18
C MET A 203 -4.43 -5.42 -1.68
N GLN A 204 -3.50 -4.63 -1.14
CA GLN A 204 -3.21 -3.28 -1.64
C GLN A 204 -1.85 -3.28 -2.33
N ILE A 205 -1.78 -2.81 -3.58
CA ILE A 205 -0.54 -2.70 -4.36
C ILE A 205 -0.31 -1.24 -4.71
N ARG A 206 0.88 -0.72 -4.38
CA ARG A 206 1.29 0.64 -4.71
C ARG A 206 2.67 0.66 -5.34
N ILE A 207 2.86 1.56 -6.30
CA ILE A 207 4.18 1.91 -6.82
C ILE A 207 4.38 3.40 -6.57
N PHE A 208 5.53 3.76 -6.00
CA PHE A 208 5.91 5.13 -5.72
C PHE A 208 7.13 5.52 -6.54
N SER A 209 7.18 6.77 -6.99
CA SER A 209 8.30 7.37 -7.70
C SER A 209 8.70 8.72 -7.07
N ASP A 210 9.94 9.11 -7.32
CA ASP A 210 10.51 10.43 -7.06
C ASP A 210 10.05 11.48 -8.09
N GLY A 211 9.60 11.04 -9.26
CA GLY A 211 9.08 11.91 -10.31
C GLY A 211 7.65 12.37 -10.04
N PRO A 212 7.36 13.69 -10.12
CA PRO A 212 6.00 14.20 -9.96
C PRO A 212 5.07 13.71 -11.08
N ILE A 213 3.79 13.62 -10.75
CA ILE A 213 2.72 13.32 -11.71
C ILE A 213 1.64 14.41 -11.71
N ASP A 214 1.12 14.68 -12.90
CA ASP A 214 0.08 15.70 -13.13
C ASP A 214 -1.35 15.14 -13.08
N LYS A 215 -1.51 13.90 -12.60
CA LYS A 215 -2.82 13.24 -12.50
C LYS A 215 -3.06 12.65 -11.12
N TRP A 216 -4.34 12.56 -10.77
CA TRP A 216 -4.80 11.84 -9.60
C TRP A 216 -5.24 10.43 -9.99
N PHE A 217 -4.90 9.45 -9.17
CA PHE A 217 -5.48 8.13 -9.30
C PHE A 217 -6.92 8.16 -8.78
N PRO A 218 -7.85 7.42 -9.41
CA PRO A 218 -9.18 7.26 -8.87
C PRO A 218 -9.10 6.67 -7.46
N TYR A 219 -10.10 7.00 -6.65
CA TYR A 219 -10.32 6.33 -5.37
C TYR A 219 -11.26 5.15 -5.60
N ASP A 220 -11.06 4.09 -4.84
CA ASP A 220 -11.96 2.94 -4.78
C ASP A 220 -13.15 3.18 -3.84
#